data_AF-I1CCW1-F1
#
_entry.id   AF-I1CCW1-F1
#
_cell.length_a   1.000
_cell.length_b   1.000
_cell.length_c   1.000
_cell.angle_alpha   90.00
_cell.angle_beta   90.00
_cell.angle_gamma   90.00
#
_symmetry.space_group_name_H-M   'P 1'
#
loop_
_entity.id
_entity.type
_entity.pdbx_description
1 polymer ?
#
loop_
_entity_poly.entity_id
_entity_poly.type
_entity_poly.pdbx_seq_one_letter_code
_entity_poly.pdbx_strand_id
1 'polypeptide(L)'
;MFTTSNTEFAKKESESKYYKDLLKAVPSSKIHINELLKNFPDMSQEIVKELKMPLCVVTGTTCYVYDLYLESLNFYLVEDACNTKAMVDEKDGLL
;
A
#
# COMPACT_ATOMS: atom_id res chain seq x y z
N MET A 1 28.04 16.91 -1.10
CA MET A 1 27.31 17.09 -2.37
C MET A 1 25.87 16.70 -2.09
N PHE A 2 25.03 17.68 -1.72
CA PHE A 2 23.62 17.44 -1.46
C PHE A 2 22.91 17.50 -2.81
N THR A 3 22.51 16.35 -3.33
CA THR A 3 21.53 16.29 -4.42
C THR A 3 20.20 16.68 -3.81
N THR A 4 19.75 17.90 -4.11
CA THR A 4 18.33 18.27 -4.09
C THR A 4 17.63 17.27 -5.00
N SER A 5 17.12 16.17 -4.44
CA SER A 5 16.10 15.39 -5.10
C SER A 5 14.91 16.32 -5.22
N ASN A 6 14.67 16.88 -6.41
CA ASN A 6 13.39 17.53 -6.69
C ASN A 6 12.32 16.51 -6.31
N THR A 7 11.58 16.78 -5.24
CA THR A 7 10.48 15.95 -4.74
C THR A 7 9.27 16.09 -5.66
N GLU A 8 9.52 16.11 -6.97
CA GLU A 8 8.48 16.12 -7.98
C GLU A 8 8.03 14.68 -8.18
N PHE A 9 6.71 14.48 -8.10
CA PHE A 9 6.12 13.21 -8.45
C PHE A 9 6.47 12.89 -9.91
N ALA A 10 6.91 11.66 -10.16
CA ALA A 10 7.18 11.21 -11.52
C ALA A 10 5.90 11.36 -12.35
N LYS A 11 5.99 12.07 -13.48
CA LYS A 11 4.84 12.31 -14.38
C LYS A 11 4.24 11.02 -14.96
N LYS A 12 4.99 9.91 -14.93
CA LYS A 12 4.57 8.61 -15.44
C LYS A 12 4.80 7.52 -14.39
N GLU A 13 3.82 6.63 -14.28
CA GLU A 13 3.93 5.42 -13.49
C GLU A 13 5.02 4.50 -14.03
N SER A 14 5.85 3.95 -13.14
CA SER A 14 6.81 2.91 -13.48
C SER A 14 6.31 1.60 -12.91
N GLU A 15 5.96 0.65 -13.77
CA GLU A 15 5.60 -0.72 -13.36
C GLU A 15 6.70 -1.33 -12.47
N SER A 16 7.98 -1.08 -12.81
CA SER A 16 9.09 -1.60 -12.00
C SER A 16 9.11 -1.06 -10.57
N LYS A 17 8.71 0.22 -10.37
CA LYS A 17 8.60 0.83 -9.04
C LYS A 17 7.39 0.25 -8.31
N TYR A 18 6.24 0.23 -8.99
CA TYR A 18 5.00 -0.36 -8.49
C TYR A 18 5.22 -1.76 -7.91
N TYR A 19 5.78 -2.68 -8.70
CA TYR A 19 6.02 -4.05 -8.26
C TYR A 19 7.02 -4.13 -7.11
N LYS A 20 8.11 -3.36 -7.16
CA LYS A 20 9.12 -3.36 -6.08
C LYS A 20 8.56 -2.83 -4.77
N ASP A 21 7.70 -1.83 -4.82
CA ASP A 21 7.11 -1.24 -3.63
C ASP A 21 6.07 -2.20 -3.03
N LEU A 22 5.24 -2.83 -3.85
CA LEU A 22 4.30 -3.86 -3.40
C LEU A 22 5.01 -5.08 -2.78
N LEU A 23 6.10 -5.56 -3.41
CA LEU A 23 6.91 -6.68 -2.89
C LEU A 23 7.57 -6.39 -1.54
N LYS A 24 7.77 -5.12 -1.18
CA LYS A 24 8.26 -4.72 0.14
C LYS A 24 7.12 -4.54 1.13
N ALA A 25 6.03 -3.93 0.68
CA ALA A 25 4.90 -3.58 1.53
C ALA A 25 4.17 -4.82 2.07
N VAL A 26 3.97 -5.85 1.21
CA VAL A 26 3.23 -7.06 1.59
C VAL A 26 3.90 -7.84 2.72
N PRO A 27 5.21 -8.19 2.67
CA PRO A 27 5.87 -8.87 3.78
C PRO A 27 5.89 -8.06 5.07
N SER A 28 6.13 -6.74 4.99
CA SER A 28 6.11 -5.86 6.16
C SER A 28 4.76 -5.85 6.85
N SER A 29 3.67 -5.72 6.10
CA SER A 29 2.32 -5.73 6.66
C SER A 29 1.89 -7.09 7.19
N LYS A 30 2.36 -8.18 6.55
CA LYS A 30 2.19 -9.53 7.09
C LYS A 30 2.85 -9.68 8.46
N ILE A 31 4.03 -9.09 8.69
CA ILE A 31 4.68 -9.11 10.00
C ILE A 31 3.79 -8.41 11.03
N HIS A 32 3.22 -7.25 10.69
CA HIS A 32 2.33 -6.52 11.59
C HIS A 32 1.05 -7.28 11.95
N ILE A 33 0.39 -7.94 10.97
CA ILE A 33 -0.77 -8.78 11.24
C ILE A 33 -0.40 -9.94 12.16
N ASN A 34 0.69 -10.65 11.87
CA ASN A 34 1.14 -11.77 12.72
C ASN A 34 1.45 -11.31 14.15
N GLU A 35 2.07 -10.15 14.31
CA GLU A 35 2.37 -9.58 15.62
C GLU A 35 1.08 -9.24 16.38
N LEU A 36 0.07 -8.70 15.69
CA LEU A 36 -1.24 -8.46 16.28
C LEU A 36 -1.89 -9.76 16.75
N LEU A 37 -1.90 -10.80 15.91
CA LEU A 37 -2.48 -12.10 16.26
C LEU A 37 -1.75 -12.77 17.44
N LYS A 38 -0.44 -12.59 17.57
CA LYS A 38 0.33 -13.07 18.72
C LYS A 38 -0.03 -12.34 20.01
N ASN A 39 -0.24 -11.02 19.92
CA ASN A 39 -0.56 -10.19 21.08
C ASN A 39 -2.01 -10.35 21.56
N PHE A 40 -2.89 -10.86 20.69
CA PHE A 40 -4.30 -11.09 20.99
C PHE A 40 -4.72 -12.54 20.64
N PRO A 41 -4.24 -13.55 21.38
CA PRO A 41 -4.43 -14.96 21.04
C PRO A 41 -5.90 -15.42 21.15
N ASP A 42 -6.73 -14.73 21.93
CA ASP A 42 -8.14 -15.07 22.16
C ASP A 42 -9.08 -14.47 21.11
N MET A 43 -8.54 -13.86 20.04
CA MET A 43 -9.35 -13.28 18.97
C MET A 43 -10.12 -14.38 18.24
N SER A 44 -11.44 -14.23 18.13
CA SER A 44 -12.27 -15.20 17.42
C SER A 44 -11.91 -15.24 15.93
N GLN A 45 -12.12 -16.38 15.28
CA GLN A 45 -11.82 -16.50 13.84
C GLN A 45 -12.64 -15.53 12.98
N GLU A 46 -13.84 -15.17 13.42
CA GLU A 46 -14.68 -14.16 12.76
C GLU A 46 -13.98 -12.80 12.77
N ILE A 47 -13.48 -12.36 13.92
CA ILE A 47 -12.77 -11.08 14.06
C ILE A 47 -11.43 -11.11 13.30
N VAL A 48 -10.72 -12.24 13.33
CA VAL A 48 -9.46 -12.39 12.58
C VAL A 48 -9.67 -12.22 11.08
N LYS A 49 -10.79 -12.69 10.53
CA LYS A 49 -11.13 -12.53 9.11
C LYS A 49 -11.51 -11.09 8.75
N GLU A 50 -12.04 -10.33 9.70
CA GLU A 50 -12.36 -8.90 9.53
C GLU A 50 -11.13 -8.00 9.63
N LEU A 51 -10.01 -8.50 10.15
CA LEU A 51 -8.78 -7.75 10.30
C LEU A 51 -8.14 -7.44 8.94
N LYS A 52 -8.24 -6.19 8.53
CA LYS A 52 -7.61 -5.66 7.32
C LYS A 52 -6.44 -4.74 7.65
N MET A 53 -5.30 -4.98 7.00
CA MET A 53 -4.14 -4.11 7.05
C MET A 53 -4.04 -3.34 5.74
N PRO A 54 -4.27 -2.01 5.74
CA PRO A 54 -4.19 -1.23 4.51
C PRO A 54 -2.75 -1.08 4.04
N LEU A 55 -2.56 -1.14 2.72
CA LEU A 55 -1.30 -0.93 2.01
C LEU A 55 -1.50 0.19 1.01
N CYS A 56 -0.55 1.13 0.96
CA CYS A 56 -0.56 2.21 -0.03
C CYS A 56 0.72 2.16 -0.86
N VAL A 57 0.57 2.15 -2.19
CA VAL A 57 1.68 2.17 -3.14
C VAL A 57 1.53 3.41 -4.02
N VAL A 58 2.46 4.36 -3.85
CA VAL A 58 2.45 5.64 -4.58
C VAL A 58 3.43 5.60 -5.75
N THR A 59 2.89 5.59 -6.96
CA THR A 59 3.67 5.54 -8.19
C THR A 59 3.30 6.69 -9.10
N GLY A 60 4.25 7.59 -9.33
CA GLY A 60 3.98 8.83 -10.05
C GLY A 60 2.87 9.64 -9.38
N THR A 61 1.77 9.86 -10.09
CA THR A 61 0.58 10.59 -9.61
C THR A 61 -0.53 9.68 -9.09
N THR A 62 -0.36 8.37 -9.11
CA THR A 62 -1.39 7.42 -8.66
C THR A 62 -1.00 6.79 -7.33
N CYS A 63 -1.95 6.78 -6.40
CA CYS A 63 -1.89 6.02 -5.16
C CYS A 63 -2.82 4.82 -5.29
N TYR A 64 -2.26 3.63 -5.20
CA TYR A 64 -3.00 2.37 -5.15
C TYR A 64 -3.14 1.93 -3.70
N VAL A 65 -4.37 1.62 -3.29
CA VAL A 65 -4.70 1.17 -1.94
C VAL A 65 -5.16 -0.29 -2.00
N TYR A 66 -4.55 -1.13 -1.18
CA TYR A 66 -4.89 -2.54 -1.03
C TYR A 66 -5.25 -2.87 0.41
N ASP A 67 -6.07 -3.89 0.58
CA ASP A 67 -6.26 -4.56 1.85
C ASP A 67 -5.43 -5.85 1.88
N LEU A 68 -4.59 -6.00 2.89
CA LEU A 68 -3.96 -7.29 3.24
C LEU A 68 -4.70 -7.88 4.43
N TYR A 69 -5.19 -9.11 4.31
CA TYR A 69 -5.89 -9.79 5.39
C TYR A 69 -5.65 -11.30 5.39
N LEU A 70 -5.97 -11.95 6.52
CA LEU A 70 -5.82 -13.39 6.69
C LEU A 70 -7.15 -14.09 6.36
N GLU A 71 -7.24 -14.68 5.19
CA GLU A 71 -8.45 -15.39 4.72
C GLU A 71 -8.60 -16.76 5.41
N SER A 72 -7.49 -17.49 5.56
CA SER A 72 -7.45 -18.76 6.27
C SER A 72 -6.08 -18.99 6.90
N LEU A 73 -5.92 -20.06 7.70
CA LEU A 73 -4.69 -20.33 8.43
C LEU A 73 -3.46 -20.29 7.51
N ASN A 74 -2.55 -19.35 7.76
CA ASN A 74 -1.34 -19.08 6.98
C ASN A 74 -1.56 -18.63 5.52
N PHE A 75 -2.79 -18.33 5.12
CA PHE A 75 -3.14 -17.87 3.78
C PHE A 75 -3.59 -16.40 3.82
N TYR A 76 -2.74 -15.54 3.26
CA TYR A 76 -2.94 -14.10 3.20
C TYR A 76 -3.40 -13.69 1.81
N LEU A 77 -4.38 -12.79 1.74
CA LEU A 77 -4.89 -12.25 0.49
C LEU A 77 -4.60 -10.75 0.42
N VAL A 78 -4.21 -10.29 -0.76
CA VAL A 78 -4.06 -8.87 -1.10
C VAL A 78 -5.16 -8.53 -2.08
N GLU A 79 -6.06 -7.63 -1.71
CA GLU A 79 -7.21 -7.23 -2.50
C GLU A 79 -7.12 -5.75 -2.86
N ASP A 80 -7.46 -5.41 -4.10
CA ASP A 80 -7.60 -4.01 -4.54
C ASP A 80 -8.75 -3.35 -3.77
N ALA A 81 -8.44 -2.32 -2.96
CA ALA A 81 -9.46 -1.57 -2.24
C ALA A 81 -9.93 -0.36 -3.07
N CYS A 82 -9.00 0.51 -3.47
CA CYS A 82 -9.26 1.64 -4.34
C CYS A 82 -7.97 2.18 -4.95
N ASN A 83 -8.10 3.09 -5.90
CA ASN A 83 -6.98 3.94 -6.32
C ASN A 83 -7.43 5.39 -6.40
N THR A 84 -6.48 6.30 -6.22
CA THR A 84 -6.71 7.73 -6.36
C THR A 84 -5.56 8.36 -7.14
N LYS A 85 -5.89 9.32 -7.99
CA LYS A 85 -4.92 10.10 -8.76
C LYS A 85 -4.82 11.48 -8.18
N ALA A 86 -3.59 11.97 -7.99
CA ALA A 86 -3.34 13.36 -7.70
C ALA A 86 -3.89 14.19 -8.87
N MET A 87 -4.91 15.00 -8.58
CA MET A 87 -5.40 16.03 -9.50
C MET A 87 -4.31 17.10 -9.58
N VAL A 88 -3.67 17.23 -10.72
CA VAL A 88 -2.84 18.39 -11.00
C VAL A 88 -3.80 19.43 -11.57
N ASP A 89 -4.11 20.48 -10.80
CA ASP A 89 -4.83 21.64 -11.34
C ASP A 89 -4.03 22.16 -12.55
N GLU A 90 -4.60 22.07 -13.76
CA GLU A 90 -4.05 22.66 -14.99
C GLU A 90 -4.17 24.20 -14.94
N LYS A 91 -3.60 24.84 -13.92
CA LYS A 91 -3.54 26.31 -13.81
C LYS A 91 -2.18 26.93 -14.11
N ASP A 92 -1.20 26.14 -14.55
CA ASP A 92 0.11 26.64 -14.99
C ASP A 92 0.35 26.42 -16.49
N GLY A 93 -0.70 26.65 -17.28
CA GLY A 93 -0.66 26.77 -18.73
C GLY A 93 -0.91 28.20 -19.17
N LEU A 94 -0.14 29.17 -18.68
CA LEU A 94 0.01 30.52 -19.25
C LEU A 94 1.12 31.30 -18.50
N LEU A 95 2.33 31.27 -19.09
CA LEU A 95 3.21 32.42 -19.39
C LEU A 95 4.60 31.91 -19.81
#